data_AF-A0A2V6G5M8-F1
#
_entry.id   AF-A0A2V6G5M8-F1
#
_cell.length_a   1.000
_cell.length_b   1.000
_cell.length_c   1.000
_cell.angle_alpha   90.00
_cell.angle_beta   90.00
_cell.angle_gamma   90.00
#
_symmetry.space_group_name_H-M   'P 1'
#
loop_
_entity.id
_entity.type
_entity.pdbx_description
1 polymer ?
#
loop_
_entity_poly.entity_id
_entity_poly.type
_entity_poly.pdbx_seq_one_letter_code
_entity_poly.pdbx_strand_id
1 'polypeptide(L)'
;MAEDADKFLWHSTDEETYRAGVEREVNEEIKIDAPFEDRIVALLNDDITEVGSVHLGVVHVFKLAEPKVEKREAMITGLTFLAKDELWAHRETMETWSQICLDSLDRLLL
;
A
#
# COMPACT_ATOMS: atom_id res chain seq x y z
N MET A 1 7.75 28.99 25.96
CA MET A 1 8.19 27.77 25.24
C MET A 1 7.02 26.80 25.03
N ALA A 2 5.89 27.29 24.53
CA ALA A 2 4.72 26.44 24.22
C ALA A 2 3.94 26.98 23.00
N GLU A 3 4.58 27.77 22.14
CA GLU A 3 3.94 28.38 20.96
C GLU A 3 4.48 27.83 19.62
N ASP A 4 5.54 27.01 19.65
CA ASP A 4 6.18 26.48 18.43
C ASP A 4 5.68 25.09 18.01
N ALA A 5 5.01 24.35 18.90
CA ALA A 5 4.51 23.01 18.58
C ALA A 5 3.28 23.07 17.67
N ASP A 6 2.38 24.04 17.90
CA ASP A 6 1.18 24.21 17.10
C ASP A 6 1.50 24.70 15.69
N LYS A 7 2.55 25.50 15.50
CA LYS A 7 2.90 26.06 14.20
C LYS A 7 3.34 24.99 13.19
N PHE A 8 3.87 23.86 13.67
CA PHE A 8 4.33 22.77 12.81
C PHE A 8 3.17 21.92 12.24
N LEU A 9 2.02 21.89 12.94
CA LEU A 9 0.89 21.02 12.60
C LEU A 9 0.04 21.50 11.42
N TRP A 10 0.16 22.78 11.03
CA TRP A 10 -0.64 23.40 9.96
C TRP A 10 0.19 23.82 8.73
N HIS A 11 1.46 23.42 8.68
CA HIS A 11 2.37 23.72 7.57
C HIS A 11 2.71 22.51 6.71
N SER A 12 2.25 21.31 7.07
CA SER A 12 2.30 20.18 6.16
C SER A 12 1.26 20.39 5.06
N THR A 13 1.72 20.32 3.81
CA THR A 13 0.81 20.20 2.68
C THR A 13 -0.05 18.94 2.82
N ASP A 14 -1.23 18.92 2.20
CA ASP A 14 -2.10 17.73 2.22
C ASP A 14 -1.33 16.49 1.70
N GLU A 15 -0.40 16.68 0.77
CA GLU A 15 0.47 15.62 0.26
C GLU A 15 1.47 15.08 1.30
N GLU A 16 2.15 15.94 2.05
CA GLU A 16 3.10 15.50 3.09
C GLU A 16 2.38 14.71 4.19
N THR A 17 1.19 15.18 4.58
CA THR A 17 0.35 14.50 5.58
C THR A 17 -0.08 13.12 5.07
N TYR A 18 -0.50 13.04 3.79
CA TYR A 18 -0.85 11.78 3.14
C TYR A 18 0.34 10.81 3.09
N ARG A 19 1.51 11.27 2.64
CA ARG A 19 2.73 10.44 2.55
C ARG A 19 3.19 9.93 3.90
N ALA A 20 3.15 10.76 4.95
CA ALA A 20 3.44 10.32 6.31
C ALA A 20 2.44 9.26 6.80
N GLY A 21 1.16 9.37 6.39
CA GLY A 21 0.16 8.35 6.63
C GLY A 21 0.50 7.02 5.97
N VAL A 22 0.82 7.03 4.67
CA VAL A 22 1.22 5.83 3.91
C VAL A 22 2.47 5.19 4.52
N GLU A 23 3.49 5.99 4.85
CA GLU A 23 4.71 5.50 5.47
C GLU A 23 4.43 4.84 6.83
N ARG A 24 3.55 5.44 7.65
CA ARG A 24 3.17 4.87 8.94
C ARG A 24 2.45 3.53 8.76
N GLU A 25 1.41 3.46 7.93
CA GLU A 25 0.63 2.24 7.71
C GLU A 25 1.51 1.08 7.20
N VAL A 26 2.34 1.33 6.18
CA VAL A 26 3.28 0.32 5.66
C VAL A 26 4.24 -0.16 6.76
N ASN A 27 4.75 0.75 7.60
CA ASN A 27 5.66 0.41 8.69
C ASN A 27 4.98 -0.30 9.86
N GLU A 28 3.66 -0.19 10.03
CA GLU A 28 2.91 -0.93 11.05
C GLU A 28 2.75 -2.40 10.63
N GLU A 29 2.48 -2.67 9.35
CA GLU A 29 2.26 -4.02 8.83
C GLU A 29 3.56 -4.78 8.53
N ILE A 30 4.51 -4.12 7.86
CA ILE A 30 5.75 -4.73 7.36
C ILE A 30 6.98 -3.84 7.58
N LYS A 31 8.15 -4.45 7.49
CA LYS A 31 9.44 -3.77 7.47
C LYS A 31 10.13 -4.08 6.15
N ILE A 32 10.47 -3.04 5.39
CA ILE A 32 11.25 -3.16 4.16
C ILE A 32 12.71 -2.83 4.50
N ASP A 33 13.60 -3.81 4.38
CA ASP A 33 15.04 -3.68 4.68
C ASP A 33 15.87 -3.66 3.38
N ALA A 34 15.42 -2.85 2.43
CA ALA A 34 16.08 -2.62 1.14
C ALA A 34 15.73 -1.23 0.61
N PRO A 35 16.58 -0.60 -0.22
CA PRO A 35 16.18 0.56 -1.00
C PRO A 35 14.96 0.25 -1.86
N PHE A 36 14.01 1.18 -1.94
CA PHE A 36 12.82 1.05 -2.77
C PHE A 36 12.39 2.38 -3.38
N GLU A 37 11.63 2.30 -4.46
CA GLU A 37 10.88 3.41 -5.06
C GLU A 37 9.39 3.22 -4.76
N ASP A 38 8.71 4.29 -4.33
CA ASP A 38 7.26 4.33 -4.16
C ASP A 38 6.63 5.22 -5.24
N ARG A 39 5.60 4.71 -5.91
CA ARG A 39 4.85 5.40 -6.95
C ARG A 39 3.35 5.22 -6.76
N ILE A 40 2.62 6.33 -6.74
CA ILE A 40 1.16 6.32 -6.92
C ILE A 40 0.86 6.03 -8.40
N VAL A 41 0.11 4.96 -8.66
CA VAL A 41 -0.14 4.49 -10.04
C VAL A 41 -1.61 4.52 -10.44
N ALA A 42 -2.54 4.49 -9.48
CA ALA A 42 -3.96 4.49 -9.76
C ALA A 42 -4.81 4.93 -8.56
N LEU A 43 -6.06 5.27 -8.85
CA LEU A 43 -7.15 5.29 -7.86
C LEU A 43 -8.01 4.05 -8.07
N LEU A 44 -8.44 3.42 -6.97
CA LEU A 44 -9.29 2.24 -6.95
C LEU A 44 -10.62 2.61 -6.31
N ASN A 45 -11.70 2.47 -7.07
CA ASN A 45 -13.07 2.58 -6.56
C ASN A 45 -13.80 1.28 -6.84
N ASP A 46 -14.25 0.59 -5.79
CA ASP A 46 -14.92 -0.71 -5.87
C ASP A 46 -16.29 -0.65 -5.19
N ASP A 47 -17.34 -0.43 -5.96
CA ASP A 47 -18.71 -0.35 -5.45
C ASP A 47 -19.39 -1.73 -5.30
N ILE A 48 -18.65 -2.84 -5.46
CA ILE A 48 -19.22 -4.20 -5.45
C ILE A 48 -19.54 -4.67 -4.03
N THR A 49 -18.73 -4.28 -3.04
CA THR A 49 -18.89 -4.69 -1.64
C THR A 49 -19.35 -3.53 -0.78
N GLU A 50 -20.01 -3.81 0.35
CA GLU A 50 -20.45 -2.78 1.31
C GLU A 50 -19.26 -1.93 1.80
N VAL A 51 -18.15 -2.59 2.14
CA VAL A 51 -16.92 -1.91 2.54
C VAL A 51 -16.32 -1.12 1.37
N GLY A 52 -16.20 -1.72 0.19
CA GLY A 52 -15.63 -1.05 -0.98
C GLY A 52 -16.39 0.23 -1.35
N SER A 53 -17.73 0.19 -1.30
CA SER A 53 -18.61 1.31 -1.67
C SER A 53 -18.44 2.58 -0.83
N VAL A 54 -17.72 2.50 0.30
CA VAL A 54 -17.46 3.63 1.18
C VAL A 54 -15.97 3.98 1.28
N HIS A 55 -15.10 3.32 0.50
CA HIS A 55 -13.66 3.54 0.50
C HIS A 55 -13.14 3.87 -0.91
N LEU A 56 -12.29 4.91 -0.97
CA LEU A 56 -11.49 5.21 -2.15
C LEU A 56 -10.05 4.79 -1.89
N GLY A 57 -9.56 3.84 -2.68
CA GLY A 57 -8.18 3.37 -2.60
C GLY A 57 -7.23 4.22 -3.45
N VAL A 58 -6.03 4.45 -2.95
CA VAL A 58 -4.90 4.96 -3.74
C VAL A 58 -3.89 3.83 -3.86
N VAL A 59 -3.58 3.42 -5.10
CA VAL A 59 -2.72 2.28 -5.35
C VAL A 59 -1.28 2.74 -5.48
N HIS A 60 -0.44 2.23 -4.60
CA HIS A 60 1.01 2.42 -4.61
C HIS A 60 1.72 1.17 -5.15
N VAL A 61 2.78 1.38 -5.92
CA VAL A 61 3.72 0.33 -6.33
C VAL A 61 5.06 0.59 -5.67
N PHE A 62 5.45 -0.33 -4.79
CA PHE A 62 6.76 -0.35 -4.15
C PHE A 62 7.70 -1.25 -4.95
N LYS A 63 8.72 -0.66 -5.57
CA LYS A 63 9.76 -1.39 -6.31
C LYS A 63 11.02 -1.49 -5.47
N LEU A 64 11.30 -2.66 -4.93
CA LEU A 64 12.44 -2.91 -4.06
C LEU A 64 13.66 -3.38 -4.86
N ALA A 65 14.86 -2.98 -4.43
CA ALA A 65 16.11 -3.48 -4.98
C ALA A 65 16.39 -4.96 -4.60
N GLU A 66 15.90 -5.38 -3.43
CA GLU A 66 16.03 -6.74 -2.90
C GLU A 66 14.74 -7.17 -2.19
N PRO A 67 14.36 -8.45 -2.20
CA PRO A 67 13.12 -8.95 -1.59
C PRO A 67 13.26 -9.11 -0.05
N LYS A 68 13.79 -8.10 0.63
CA LYS A 68 14.01 -8.09 2.08
C LYS A 68 12.83 -7.43 2.78
N VAL A 69 11.78 -8.19 3.03
CA VAL A 69 10.59 -7.74 3.76
C VAL A 69 10.31 -8.68 4.92
N GLU A 70 10.05 -8.11 6.09
CA GLU A 70 9.70 -8.83 7.32
C GLU A 70 8.30 -8.39 7.78
N LYS A 71 7.48 -9.31 8.29
CA LYS A 71 6.20 -8.94 8.89
C LYS A 71 6.40 -8.23 10.24
N ARG A 72 5.53 -7.28 10.55
CA ARG A 72 5.44 -6.63 11.87
C ARG A 72 4.12 -6.89 12.56
N GLU A 73 3.05 -7.16 11.80
CA GLU A 73 1.76 -7.49 12.36
C GLU A 73 1.55 -8.99 12.60
N ALA A 74 0.94 -9.32 13.74
CA ALA A 74 0.64 -10.70 14.12
C ALA A 74 -0.38 -11.38 13.20
N MET A 75 -1.30 -10.60 12.61
CA MET A 75 -2.34 -11.08 11.70
C MET A 75 -1.76 -11.56 10.35
N ILE A 76 -0.58 -11.09 9.96
CA ILE A 76 0.14 -11.60 8.78
C ILE A 76 0.66 -13.00 9.10
N THR A 77 -0.02 -14.01 8.56
CA THR A 77 0.32 -15.43 8.79
C THR A 77 1.42 -15.93 7.86
N GLY A 78 1.55 -15.33 6.67
CA GLY A 78 2.60 -15.62 5.70
C GLY A 78 2.98 -14.38 4.90
N LEU A 79 4.25 -14.28 4.53
CA LEU A 79 4.80 -13.20 3.72
C LEU A 79 5.79 -13.81 2.72
N THR A 80 5.53 -13.62 1.43
CA THR A 80 6.40 -14.13 0.36
C THR A 80 6.25 -13.29 -0.89
N PHE A 81 7.32 -13.19 -1.68
CA PHE A 81 7.24 -12.74 -3.06
C PHE A 81 6.87 -13.93 -3.94
N LEU A 82 5.96 -13.70 -4.88
CA LEU A 82 5.49 -14.70 -5.84
C LEU A 82 5.77 -14.20 -7.26
N ALA A 83 6.02 -15.15 -8.16
CA ALA A 83 6.01 -14.85 -9.59
C ALA A 83 4.59 -14.51 -10.06
N LYS A 84 4.50 -13.85 -11.22
CA LYS A 84 3.21 -13.37 -11.76
C LYS A 84 2.21 -14.51 -11.94
N ASP A 85 2.63 -15.62 -12.51
CA ASP A 85 1.81 -16.82 -12.74
C ASP A 85 1.34 -17.46 -11.43
N GLU A 86 2.19 -17.48 -10.40
CA GLU A 86 1.82 -17.94 -9.06
C GLU A 86 0.75 -17.03 -8.43
N LEU A 87 0.87 -15.70 -8.56
CA LEU A 87 -0.18 -14.76 -8.10
C LEU A 87 -1.53 -15.04 -8.76
N TRP A 88 -1.55 -15.31 -10.06
CA TRP A 88 -2.77 -15.65 -10.80
C TRP A 88 -3.43 -16.94 -10.29
N ALA A 89 -2.64 -17.93 -9.86
CA ALA A 89 -3.18 -19.15 -9.26
C ALA A 89 -3.93 -18.89 -7.93
N HIS A 90 -3.61 -17.79 -7.23
CA HIS A 90 -4.24 -17.41 -5.97
C HIS A 90 -5.39 -16.41 -6.12
N ARG A 91 -5.64 -15.86 -7.31
CA ARG A 91 -6.60 -14.78 -7.55
C ARG A 91 -7.96 -15.02 -6.90
N GLU A 92 -8.56 -16.19 -7.08
CA GLU A 92 -9.90 -16.51 -6.57
C GLU A 92 -9.99 -16.57 -5.04
N THR A 93 -8.85 -16.64 -4.35
CA THR A 93 -8.78 -16.62 -2.88
C THR A 93 -8.52 -15.22 -2.31
N MET A 94 -8.24 -14.24 -3.17
CA MET A 94 -7.96 -12.87 -2.76
C MET A 94 -9.25 -12.07 -2.56
N GLU A 95 -9.17 -11.01 -1.77
CA GLU A 95 -10.23 -10.01 -1.65
C GLU A 95 -10.37 -9.17 -2.92
N THR A 96 -11.50 -8.47 -3.08
CA THR A 96 -11.87 -7.80 -4.34
C THR A 96 -10.85 -6.76 -4.78
N TRP A 97 -10.32 -5.94 -3.88
CA TRP A 97 -9.31 -4.93 -4.22
C TRP A 97 -8.01 -5.56 -4.74
N SER A 98 -7.58 -6.66 -4.11
CA SER A 98 -6.41 -7.41 -4.55
C SER A 98 -6.63 -8.05 -5.93
N GLN A 99 -7.83 -8.58 -6.20
CA GLN A 99 -8.20 -9.10 -7.52
C GLN A 99 -8.18 -7.99 -8.59
N ILE A 100 -8.76 -6.82 -8.30
CA ILE A 100 -8.78 -5.67 -9.23
C ILE A 100 -7.35 -5.21 -9.58
N CYS A 101 -6.47 -5.13 -8.57
CA CYS A 101 -5.07 -4.81 -8.78
C CYS A 101 -4.36 -5.86 -9.63
N LEU A 102 -4.60 -7.16 -9.39
CA LEU A 102 -4.01 -8.25 -10.17
C LEU A 102 -4.51 -8.27 -11.62
N ASP A 103 -5.80 -8.02 -11.84
CA ASP A 103 -6.40 -7.93 -13.19
C ASP A 103 -5.81 -6.79 -14.00
N SER A 104 -5.40 -5.71 -13.32
CA SER A 104 -4.80 -4.52 -13.93
C SER A 104 -3.27 -4.50 -13.82
N LEU A 105 -2.62 -5.58 -13.37
CA LEU A 105 -1.21 -5.56 -12.95
C LEU A 105 -0.27 -5.04 -14.04
N ASP A 106 -0.45 -5.47 -15.30
CA ASP A 106 0.39 -5.01 -16.41
C ASP A 106 0.28 -3.51 -16.67
N ARG A 107 -0.88 -2.91 -16.39
CA ARG A 107 -1.10 -1.46 -16.51
C ARG A 107 -0.50 -0.71 -15.32
N LEU A 108 -0.58 -1.29 -14.12
CA LEU A 108 -0.05 -0.70 -12.89
C LEU A 108 1.48 -0.66 -12.86
N LEU A 109 2.15 -1.59 -13.55
CA LEU A 109 3.60 -1.71 -13.58
C LEU A 109 4.30 -0.93 -14.73
N LEU A 110 3.55 -0.18 -15.55
CA LEU A 110 4.11 0.69 -16.60
C LEU A 110 4.90 1.87 -15.99
#